data_AF-A0A8S1UDG0-F1
#
_entry.id   AF-A0A8S1UDG0-F1
#
_cell.length_a   1.000
_cell.length_b   1.000
_cell.length_c   1.000
_cell.angle_alpha   90.00
_cell.angle_beta   90.00
_cell.angle_gamma   90.00
#
_symmetry.space_group_name_H-M   'P 1'
#
loop_
_entity.id
_entity.type
_entity.pdbx_description
1 polymer ?
#
loop_
_entity_poly.entity_id
_entity_poly.type
_entity_poly.pdbx_seq_one_letter_code
_entity_poly.pdbx_strand_id
1 'polypeptide(L)'
;MNKSLSLSFSKSSTKASSLDLDSPPDQENSPILSFLEKQKKRVVSYIRFRVVTIQVQANHAYYMIEVNEYGAKWIMMTRFSVLQKFYKGLSRLFEVKCTLSSHFEFNQLSSRNLKKRAIKIQTFLNQIGNNFKILNSRYCQQFLNEQKCMGQMLIDYTKEQNLVLDA
;
A
#
# COMPACT_ATOMS: atom_id res chain seq x y z
N MET A 1 -11.56 -45.14 32.28
CA MET A 1 -11.42 -46.44 31.61
C MET A 1 -12.12 -46.38 30.25
N ASN A 2 -11.42 -46.81 29.22
CA ASN A 2 -11.70 -46.59 27.80
C ASN A 2 -12.99 -47.25 27.32
N LYS A 3 -13.80 -46.52 26.57
CA LYS A 3 -14.77 -47.11 25.63
C LYS A 3 -14.31 -46.80 24.21
N SER A 4 -13.52 -47.74 23.69
CA SER A 4 -13.22 -47.87 22.26
C SER A 4 -14.53 -48.11 21.49
N LEU A 5 -14.88 -47.21 20.58
CA LEU A 5 -15.88 -47.45 19.56
C LEU A 5 -15.15 -47.69 18.23
N SER A 6 -15.18 -48.96 17.80
CA SER A 6 -14.60 -49.47 16.58
C SER A 6 -15.38 -49.01 15.35
N LEU A 7 -14.69 -48.45 14.37
CA LEU A 7 -15.20 -48.15 13.03
C LEU A 7 -15.26 -49.45 12.20
N SER A 8 -16.45 -49.85 11.78
CA SER A 8 -16.64 -50.93 10.80
C SER A 8 -16.77 -50.35 9.39
N PHE A 9 -15.95 -50.86 8.47
CA PHE A 9 -16.09 -50.60 7.03
C PHE A 9 -16.81 -51.77 6.38
N SER A 10 -18.04 -51.56 5.95
CA SER A 10 -18.77 -52.51 5.11
C SER A 10 -18.50 -52.19 3.64
N LYS A 11 -17.57 -52.93 3.02
CA LYS A 11 -17.46 -53.04 1.57
C LYS A 11 -18.56 -53.99 1.08
N SER A 12 -19.51 -53.50 0.29
CA SER A 12 -20.32 -54.35 -0.59
C SER A 12 -19.99 -54.06 -2.05
N SER A 13 -19.59 -55.12 -2.73
CA SER A 13 -19.34 -55.21 -4.16
C SER A 13 -20.64 -55.64 -4.85
N THR A 14 -20.99 -55.01 -5.99
CA THR A 14 -21.12 -55.62 -7.35
C THR A 14 -22.17 -54.88 -8.22
N LYS A 15 -21.68 -54.31 -9.33
CA LYS A 15 -22.26 -53.98 -10.66
C LYS A 15 -23.67 -53.36 -10.85
N ALA A 16 -23.63 -52.15 -11.42
CA ALA A 16 -24.32 -51.59 -12.58
C ALA A 16 -25.71 -52.12 -13.02
N SER A 17 -26.70 -51.22 -13.00
CA SER A 17 -27.72 -51.12 -14.05
C SER A 17 -28.11 -49.65 -14.25
N SER A 18 -28.38 -49.33 -15.51
CA SER A 18 -28.72 -48.04 -16.12
C SER A 18 -29.94 -47.33 -15.52
N LEU A 19 -29.90 -46.01 -15.43
CA LEU A 19 -30.89 -45.11 -16.05
C LEU A 19 -30.54 -43.64 -15.78
N ASP A 20 -30.65 -42.84 -16.86
CA ASP A 20 -30.37 -41.41 -16.98
C ASP A 20 -31.07 -40.53 -15.93
N LEU A 21 -30.43 -39.40 -15.60
CA LEU A 21 -31.05 -38.06 -15.52
C LEU A 21 -30.01 -37.04 -15.03
N ASP A 22 -29.80 -36.02 -15.87
CA ASP A 22 -29.49 -34.62 -15.54
C ASP A 22 -28.33 -34.30 -14.59
N SER A 23 -27.35 -33.59 -15.18
CA SER A 23 -26.55 -32.50 -14.60
C SER A 23 -25.83 -32.75 -13.26
N PRO A 24 -24.50 -32.56 -13.14
CA PRO A 24 -23.99 -32.22 -11.82
C PRO A 24 -24.53 -30.83 -11.45
N PRO A 25 -25.36 -30.70 -10.41
CA PRO A 25 -25.80 -29.39 -9.95
C PRO A 25 -24.59 -28.70 -9.31
N ASP A 26 -24.27 -27.50 -9.80
CA ASP A 26 -23.61 -26.41 -9.10
C ASP A 26 -22.99 -26.76 -7.74
N GLN A 27 -21.80 -27.38 -7.76
CA GLN A 27 -20.97 -27.53 -6.57
C GLN A 27 -19.92 -26.41 -6.48
N GLU A 28 -20.30 -25.18 -6.86
CA GLU A 28 -19.48 -23.97 -6.68
C GLU A 28 -19.81 -23.19 -5.39
N ASN A 29 -20.59 -23.75 -4.46
CA ASN A 29 -20.96 -23.08 -3.21
C ASN A 29 -20.24 -23.63 -1.98
N SER A 30 -18.93 -23.90 -2.09
CA SER A 30 -18.15 -24.11 -0.87
C SER A 30 -18.05 -22.77 -0.10
N PRO A 31 -18.54 -22.70 1.15
CA PRO A 31 -18.39 -21.50 1.99
C PRO A 31 -16.91 -21.12 2.15
N ILE A 32 -16.02 -22.09 2.04
CA ILE A 32 -14.57 -21.90 2.10
C ILE A 32 -14.06 -21.28 0.79
N LEU A 33 -14.54 -21.70 -0.38
CA LEU A 33 -14.15 -21.08 -1.64
C LEU A 33 -14.67 -19.65 -1.75
N SER A 34 -15.93 -19.40 -1.39
CA SER A 34 -16.47 -18.04 -1.36
C SER A 34 -15.82 -17.16 -0.30
N PHE A 35 -15.41 -17.73 0.85
CA PHE A 35 -14.59 -17.04 1.84
C PHE A 35 -13.21 -16.73 1.27
N LEU A 36 -12.52 -17.70 0.66
CA LEU A 36 -11.22 -17.53 0.05
C LEU A 36 -11.27 -16.52 -1.10
N GLU A 37 -12.31 -16.52 -1.94
CA GLU A 37 -12.54 -15.51 -2.96
C GLU A 37 -12.82 -14.13 -2.38
N LYS A 38 -13.60 -14.04 -1.29
CA LYS A 38 -13.80 -12.79 -0.55
C LYS A 38 -12.50 -12.30 0.11
N GLN A 39 -11.62 -13.20 0.54
CA GLN A 39 -10.27 -12.86 1.01
C GLN A 39 -9.33 -12.50 -0.15
N LYS A 40 -9.46 -13.15 -1.32
CA LYS A 40 -8.68 -12.85 -2.54
C LYS A 40 -9.09 -11.50 -3.13
N LYS A 41 -10.36 -11.11 -3.02
CA LYS A 41 -10.86 -9.74 -3.28
C LYS A 41 -10.36 -8.72 -2.24
N ARG A 42 -9.88 -9.19 -1.09
CA ARG A 42 -9.13 -8.39 -0.11
C ARG A 42 -7.63 -8.63 -0.32
N VAL A 43 -7.13 -8.36 -1.53
CA VAL A 43 -5.71 -7.99 -1.64
C VAL A 43 -5.58 -6.74 -0.78
N VAL A 44 -5.13 -6.92 0.46
CA VAL A 44 -4.88 -5.79 1.36
C VAL A 44 -3.64 -5.12 0.81
N SER A 45 -3.87 -4.13 -0.04
CA SER A 45 -2.88 -3.18 -0.50
C SER A 45 -2.21 -2.56 0.70
N TYR A 46 -1.03 -3.09 1.03
CA TYR A 46 -0.19 -2.59 2.10
C TYR A 46 0.94 -1.82 1.47
N ILE A 47 0.82 -0.49 1.51
CA ILE A 47 1.89 0.41 1.11
C ILE A 47 2.28 1.21 2.33
N ARG A 48 3.53 1.03 2.77
CA ARG A 48 4.13 1.78 3.88
C ARG A 48 5.08 2.82 3.33
N PHE A 49 5.01 4.02 3.89
CA PHE A 49 5.88 5.14 3.54
C PHE A 49 6.81 5.48 4.69
N ARG A 50 8.07 5.79 4.40
CA ARG A 50 9.04 6.31 5.36
C ARG A 50 9.87 7.41 4.72
N VAL A 51 9.78 8.64 5.24
CA VAL A 51 10.70 9.71 4.89
C VAL A 51 12.09 9.35 5.44
N VAL A 52 13.07 9.21 4.56
CA VAL A 52 14.43 8.75 4.91
C VAL A 52 15.36 9.93 5.10
N THR A 53 15.42 10.83 4.11
CA THR A 53 16.31 11.99 4.14
C THR A 53 15.75 13.13 3.29
N ILE A 54 16.42 14.28 3.40
CA ILE A 54 16.10 15.51 2.68
C ILE A 54 17.37 15.92 1.93
N GLN A 55 17.26 16.02 0.60
CA GLN A 55 18.31 16.53 -0.27
C GLN A 55 17.97 17.96 -0.67
N VAL A 56 18.97 18.84 -0.66
CA VAL A 56 18.81 20.23 -1.10
C VAL A 56 19.69 20.45 -2.33
N GLN A 57 19.07 20.72 -3.47
CA GLN A 57 19.74 20.92 -4.76
C GLN A 57 19.17 22.17 -5.44
N ALA A 58 20.03 23.05 -5.94
CA ALA A 58 19.63 24.26 -6.69
C ALA A 58 18.49 25.07 -6.02
N ASN A 59 18.60 25.31 -4.71
CA ASN A 59 17.58 25.99 -3.88
C ASN A 59 16.22 25.27 -3.76
N HIS A 60 16.16 23.99 -4.11
CA HIS A 60 15.00 23.14 -3.94
C HIS A 60 15.25 22.03 -2.93
N ALA A 61 14.25 21.73 -2.11
CA ALA A 61 14.28 20.61 -1.19
C ALA A 61 13.50 19.42 -1.75
N TYR A 62 14.17 18.29 -1.83
CA TYR A 62 13.65 16.99 -2.23
C TYR A 62 13.59 16.08 -1.02
N TYR A 63 12.48 15.38 -0.87
CA TYR A 63 12.24 14.43 0.21
C TYR A 63 12.34 13.04 -0.38
N MET A 64 13.27 12.25 0.15
CA MET A 64 13.43 10.85 -0.21
C MET A 64 12.55 10.01 0.68
N ILE A 65 11.64 9.26 0.07
CA ILE A 65 10.63 8.47 0.76
C ILE A 65 10.80 7.02 0.32
N GLU A 66 11.15 6.15 1.26
CA GLU A 66 11.06 4.70 1.05
C GLU A 66 9.58 4.32 0.98
N VAL A 67 9.19 3.71 -0.14
CA VAL A 67 7.88 3.14 -0.36
C VAL A 67 8.05 1.62 -0.35
N ASN A 68 7.39 0.96 0.61
CA ASN A 68 7.31 -0.49 0.67
C ASN A 68 5.93 -0.91 0.20
N GLU A 69 5.86 -1.37 -1.04
CA GLU A 69 4.66 -1.81 -1.74
C GLU A 69 4.69 -3.34 -1.83
N TYR A 70 3.88 -4.01 -1.01
CA TYR A 70 3.82 -5.50 -0.94
C TYR A 70 5.17 -6.19 -0.71
N GLY A 71 6.09 -5.57 0.03
CA GLY A 71 7.45 -6.08 0.25
C GLY A 71 8.47 -5.61 -0.78
N ALA A 72 8.03 -5.05 -1.92
CA ALA A 72 8.92 -4.42 -2.88
C ALA A 72 9.21 -2.97 -2.45
N LYS A 73 10.49 -2.69 -2.17
CA LYS A 73 10.94 -1.36 -1.74
C LYS A 73 11.44 -0.56 -2.93
N TRP A 74 11.06 0.71 -2.99
CA TRP A 74 11.59 1.69 -3.93
C TRP A 74 11.64 3.08 -3.30
N ILE A 75 12.42 3.99 -3.87
CA ILE A 75 12.57 5.35 -3.37
C ILE A 75 11.76 6.31 -4.24
N MET A 76 10.84 7.03 -3.62
CA MET A 76 10.20 8.19 -4.20
C MET A 76 10.99 9.44 -3.82
N MET A 77 11.59 10.10 -4.79
CA MET A 77 12.20 11.42 -4.60
C MET A 77 11.21 12.50 -5.09
N THR A 78 10.68 13.30 -4.17
CA THR A 78 9.63 14.26 -4.53
C THR A 78 9.75 15.59 -3.80
N ARG A 79 9.17 16.64 -4.38
CA ARG A 79 9.15 17.97 -3.77
C ARG A 79 7.87 18.15 -2.94
N PHE A 80 7.95 18.98 -1.91
CA PHE A 80 6.78 19.31 -1.10
C PHE A 80 5.61 19.85 -1.93
N SER A 81 5.89 20.66 -2.96
CA SER A 81 4.87 21.21 -3.86
C SER A 81 4.12 20.15 -4.67
N VAL A 82 4.79 19.05 -5.03
CA VAL A 82 4.17 17.91 -5.71
C VAL A 82 3.20 17.21 -4.77
N LEU A 83 3.63 16.93 -3.53
CA LEU A 83 2.78 16.34 -2.50
C LEU A 83 1.59 17.24 -2.12
N GLN A 84 1.76 18.56 -2.12
CA GLN A 84 0.66 19.51 -1.92
C GLN A 84 -0.38 19.43 -3.03
N LYS A 85 0.04 19.35 -4.31
CA LYS A 85 -0.88 19.16 -5.44
C LYS A 85 -1.63 17.83 -5.31
N PHE A 86 -0.90 16.76 -4.96
CA PHE A 86 -1.49 15.45 -4.72
C PHE A 86 -2.54 15.49 -3.60
N TYR A 87 -2.21 16.09 -2.46
CA TYR A 87 -3.13 16.32 -1.35
C TYR A 87 -4.39 17.08 -1.78
N LYS A 88 -4.24 18.19 -2.52
CA LYS A 88 -5.39 18.98 -3.00
C LYS A 88 -6.33 18.18 -3.90
N GLY A 89 -5.80 17.27 -4.71
CA GLY A 89 -6.62 16.36 -5.51
C GLY A 89 -7.32 15.31 -4.66
N LEU A 90 -6.62 14.71 -3.70
CA LEU A 90 -7.21 13.75 -2.76
C LEU A 90 -8.30 14.38 -1.90
N SER A 91 -8.10 15.59 -1.38
CA SER A 91 -9.06 16.26 -0.50
C SER A 91 -10.36 16.65 -1.21
N ARG A 92 -10.38 16.66 -2.55
CA ARG A 92 -11.62 16.85 -3.34
C ARG A 92 -12.44 15.57 -3.47
N LEU A 93 -11.78 14.41 -3.35
CA LEU A 93 -12.38 13.09 -3.56
C LEU A 93 -12.66 12.37 -2.24
N PHE A 94 -11.91 12.69 -1.20
CA PHE A 94 -11.92 12.01 0.09
C PHE A 94 -11.78 13.00 1.24
N GLU A 95 -12.36 12.67 2.39
CA GLU A 95 -12.14 13.40 3.63
C GLU A 95 -10.75 13.12 4.22
N VAL A 96 -9.74 13.85 3.74
CA VAL A 96 -8.37 13.76 4.25
C VAL A 96 -8.19 14.75 5.41
N LYS A 97 -8.00 14.22 6.63
CA LYS A 97 -7.83 15.02 7.85
C LYS A 97 -6.47 15.75 7.95
N CYS A 98 -5.38 15.17 7.45
CA CYS A 98 -4.06 15.78 7.55
C CYS A 98 -3.85 16.82 6.45
N THR A 99 -3.55 18.06 6.84
CA THR A 99 -3.39 19.18 5.91
C THR A 99 -1.92 19.39 5.55
N LEU A 100 -1.63 19.40 4.24
CA LEU A 100 -0.39 19.96 3.72
C LEU A 100 -0.62 21.45 3.42
N SER A 101 -0.48 22.30 4.44
CA SER A 101 -0.71 23.76 4.34
C SER A 101 -0.01 24.39 3.13
N SER A 102 -0.70 25.30 2.45
CA SER A 102 -0.22 26.05 1.27
C SER A 102 0.60 27.29 1.58
N HIS A 103 0.52 27.81 2.81
CA HIS A 103 1.25 29.02 3.23
C HIS A 103 2.68 28.66 3.66
N PHE A 104 3.51 28.27 2.71
CA PHE A 104 4.94 28.15 2.96
C PHE A 104 5.71 29.05 2.00
N GLU A 105 6.48 29.97 2.55
CA GLU A 105 7.37 30.83 1.79
C GLU A 105 8.38 29.94 1.04
N PHE A 106 8.44 30.15 -0.27
CA PHE A 106 9.12 29.26 -1.23
C PHE A 106 10.62 29.06 -0.97
N ASN A 107 11.24 29.83 -0.07
CA ASN A 107 12.70 29.86 0.15
C ASN A 107 13.15 29.54 1.58
N GLN A 108 12.28 29.04 2.45
CA GLN A 108 12.67 28.68 3.81
C GLN A 108 13.37 27.30 3.85
N LEU A 109 14.62 27.24 3.36
CA LEU A 109 15.50 26.06 3.36
C LEU A 109 16.21 25.82 4.71
N SER A 110 15.80 26.49 5.78
CA SER A 110 16.37 26.24 7.10
C SER A 110 16.10 24.79 7.53
N SER A 111 17.10 24.15 8.12
CA SER A 111 17.02 22.75 8.57
C SER A 111 15.81 22.51 9.47
N ARG A 112 15.51 23.43 10.40
CA ARG A 112 14.33 23.37 11.27
C ARG A 112 13.02 23.27 10.48
N ASN A 113 12.88 24.04 9.40
CA ASN A 113 11.68 24.06 8.58
C ASN A 113 11.58 22.83 7.67
N LEU A 114 12.71 22.35 7.16
CA LEU A 114 12.79 21.10 6.40
C LEU A 114 12.39 19.89 7.26
N LYS A 115 12.91 19.78 8.50
CA LYS A 115 12.52 18.72 9.45
C LYS A 115 11.02 18.77 9.78
N LYS A 116 10.47 19.96 10.09
CA LYS A 116 9.02 20.12 10.31
C LYS A 116 8.18 19.69 9.10
N ARG A 117 8.64 20.00 7.89
CA ARG A 117 7.97 19.57 6.65
C ARG A 117 8.05 18.05 6.46
N ALA A 118 9.20 17.43 6.72
CA ALA A 118 9.36 15.98 6.66
C ALA A 118 8.39 15.26 7.61
N ILE A 119 8.22 15.75 8.84
CA ILE A 119 7.24 15.21 9.79
C ILE A 119 5.82 15.30 9.23
N LYS A 120 5.42 16.45 8.67
CA LYS A 120 4.08 16.60 8.06
C LYS A 120 3.88 15.67 6.87
N ILE A 121 4.89 15.53 6.02
CA ILE A 121 4.87 14.59 4.89
C ILE A 121 4.70 13.15 5.41
N GLN A 122 5.47 12.75 6.42
CA GLN A 122 5.37 11.42 7.02
C GLN A 122 3.96 11.16 7.57
N THR A 123 3.39 12.11 8.32
CA THR A 123 2.04 11.98 8.88
C THR A 123 0.98 11.85 7.79
N PHE A 124 1.08 12.67 6.74
CA PHE A 124 0.17 12.62 5.59
C PHE A 124 0.25 11.27 4.86
N LEU A 125 1.47 10.81 4.55
CA LEU A 125 1.65 9.54 3.84
C LEU A 125 1.24 8.34 4.69
N ASN A 126 1.45 8.37 6.01
CA ASN A 126 0.94 7.35 6.92
C ASN A 126 -0.59 7.31 6.90
N GLN A 127 -1.27 8.46 6.84
CA GLN A 127 -2.73 8.49 6.73
C GLN A 127 -3.22 7.85 5.42
N ILE A 128 -2.50 8.07 4.31
CA ILE A 128 -2.80 7.44 3.02
C ILE A 128 -2.56 5.93 3.09
N GLY A 129 -1.39 5.50 3.57
CA GLY A 129 -1.04 4.07 3.69
C GLY A 129 -2.01 3.30 4.59
N ASN A 130 -2.58 3.95 5.60
CA ASN A 130 -3.57 3.35 6.51
C ASN A 130 -5.02 3.43 5.99
N ASN A 131 -5.28 4.15 4.91
CA ASN A 131 -6.63 4.29 4.35
C ASN A 131 -6.77 3.51 3.04
N PHE A 132 -7.28 2.28 3.16
CA PHE A 132 -7.43 1.36 2.03
C PHE A 132 -8.24 1.94 0.85
N LYS A 133 -9.26 2.77 1.12
CA LYS A 133 -10.08 3.40 0.06
C LYS A 133 -9.29 4.43 -0.73
N ILE A 134 -8.49 5.25 -0.04
CA ILE A 134 -7.63 6.23 -0.68
C ILE A 134 -6.52 5.51 -1.45
N LEU A 135 -5.86 4.55 -0.83
CA LEU A 135 -4.71 3.87 -1.39
C LEU A 135 -5.05 3.12 -2.69
N ASN A 136 -6.21 2.48 -2.76
CA ASN A 136 -6.69 1.79 -3.96
C ASN A 136 -7.48 2.68 -4.92
N SER A 137 -7.59 3.97 -4.65
CA SER A 137 -8.23 4.89 -5.59
C SER A 137 -7.39 5.00 -6.86
N ARG A 138 -8.06 5.15 -8.01
CA ARG A 138 -7.39 5.38 -9.31
C ARG A 138 -6.43 6.55 -9.25
N TYR A 139 -6.81 7.61 -8.53
CA TYR A 139 -5.98 8.81 -8.37
C TYR A 139 -4.69 8.55 -7.58
N CYS A 140 -4.76 7.80 -6.48
CA CYS A 140 -3.56 7.45 -5.70
C CYS A 140 -2.65 6.48 -6.45
N GLN A 141 -3.21 5.47 -7.10
CA GLN A 141 -2.45 4.51 -7.90
C GLN A 141 -1.74 5.18 -9.08
N GLN A 142 -2.43 6.09 -9.78
CA GLN A 142 -1.81 6.88 -10.85
C GLN A 142 -0.63 7.70 -10.33
N PHE A 143 -0.81 8.41 -9.20
CA PHE A 143 0.27 9.18 -8.59
C PHE A 143 1.47 8.30 -8.24
N LEU A 144 1.26 7.15 -7.58
CA LEU A 144 2.35 6.25 -7.22
C LEU A 144 3.09 5.70 -8.44
N ASN A 145 2.36 5.34 -9.51
CA ASN A 145 2.96 4.88 -10.76
C ASN A 145 3.79 5.98 -11.43
N GLU A 146 3.29 7.22 -11.49
CA GLU A 146 4.04 8.36 -12.02
C GLU A 146 5.33 8.60 -11.22
N GLN A 147 5.25 8.56 -9.89
CA GLN A 147 6.43 8.72 -9.03
C GLN A 147 7.42 7.56 -9.17
N LYS A 148 6.94 6.34 -9.40
CA LYS A 148 7.78 5.15 -9.62
C LYS A 148 8.53 5.23 -10.96
N CYS A 149 7.86 5.69 -12.02
CA CYS A 149 8.49 5.95 -13.32
C CYS A 149 9.51 7.09 -13.25
N MET A 150 9.23 8.16 -12.49
CA MET A 150 10.15 9.29 -12.31
C MET A 150 11.29 9.02 -11.32
N GLY A 151 11.10 8.09 -10.38
CA GLY A 151 11.94 7.87 -9.21
C GLY A 151 12.86 6.65 -9.28
N GLN A 152 13.00 6.01 -10.44
CA GLN A 152 13.83 4.80 -10.59
C GLN A 152 15.34 5.13 -10.62
N MET A 153 15.88 5.67 -9.52
CA MET A 153 17.29 5.52 -9.17
C MET A 153 17.41 4.32 -8.23
N LEU A 154 18.03 3.25 -8.73
CA LEU A 154 18.54 2.17 -7.88
C LEU A 154 19.62 2.75 -6.95
N ILE A 155 19.57 2.29 -5.71
CA ILE A 155 20.31 2.83 -4.56
C ILE A 155 21.83 2.71 -4.78
N ASP A 156 22.54 3.83 -4.75
CA ASP A 156 23.96 3.88 -4.39
C ASP A 156 24.20 5.04 -3.41
N TYR A 157 24.35 4.72 -2.13
CA TYR A 157 24.31 5.67 -0.99
C TYR A 157 25.62 6.42 -0.74
N THR A 158 26.50 6.60 -1.73
CA THR A 158 27.89 7.01 -1.42
C THR A 158 28.22 8.50 -1.39
N LYS A 159 27.46 9.43 -1.98
CA LYS A 159 27.91 10.84 -2.05
C LYS A 159 26.77 11.83 -2.16
N GLU A 160 26.27 12.36 -1.05
CA GLU A 160 25.68 13.70 -0.95
C GLU A 160 25.31 14.00 0.50
N GLN A 161 25.32 15.27 0.91
CA GLN A 161 25.11 15.70 2.30
C GLN A 161 23.70 15.32 2.78
N ASN A 162 23.58 14.12 3.36
CA ASN A 162 22.33 13.60 3.88
C ASN A 162 22.02 14.26 5.23
N LEU A 163 20.93 15.04 5.27
CA LEU A 163 20.31 15.43 6.53
C LEU A 163 19.65 14.18 7.12
N VAL A 164 20.32 13.54 8.08
CA VAL A 164 19.74 12.44 8.87
C VAL A 164 18.70 13.03 9.82
N LEU A 165 17.49 12.48 9.79
CA LEU A 165 16.43 12.80 10.73
C LEU A 165 16.61 11.89 11.95
N ASP A 166 17.15 12.43 13.05
CA ASP A 166 17.16 11.72 14.34
C ASP A 166 15.72 11.50 14.83
N ALA A 167 15.49 10.30 15.38
CA ALA A 167 14.21 9.76 15.83
C ALA A 167 13.70 10.40 17.13
#